data_AF-A0A2W1LDI5-F1
#
_entry.id   AF-A0A2W1LDI5-F1
#
_cell.length_a   1.000
_cell.length_b   1.000
_cell.length_c   1.000
_cell.angle_alpha   90.00
_cell.angle_beta   90.00
_cell.angle_gamma   90.00
#
_symmetry.space_group_name_H-M   'P 1'
#
loop_
_entity.id
_entity.type
_entity.pdbx_description
1 polymer ?
#
loop_
_entity_poly.entity_id
_entity_poly.type
_entity_poly.pdbx_seq_one_letter_code
_entity_poly.pdbx_strand_id
1 'polypeptide(L)'
;MSVEFGIDTSMEGATEGRFDKRKLEIASGEERTIKPDLKVTGESSVYMQFTDEQGRRVTESVCSYTESLSGYSTVIIKNDTVQVDENCS
;
A
#
# COMPACT_ATOMS: atom_id res chain seq x y z
N MET A 1 12.17 -0.79 -9.59
CA MET A 1 11.32 -0.88 -8.38
C MET A 1 10.37 -2.07 -8.51
N SER A 2 9.85 -2.62 -7.40
CA SER A 2 8.73 -3.57 -7.39
C SER A 2 7.78 -3.20 -6.25
N VAL A 3 6.47 -3.33 -6.43
CA VAL A 3 5.47 -2.86 -5.45
C VAL A 3 4.50 -3.99 -5.09
N GLU A 4 4.22 -4.14 -3.81
CA GLU A 4 3.30 -5.15 -3.29
C GLU A 4 2.32 -4.47 -2.34
N PHE A 5 1.04 -4.78 -2.48
CA PHE A 5 -0.01 -4.30 -1.60
C PHE A 5 -0.54 -5.45 -0.79
N GLY A 6 -0.73 -5.19 0.50
CA GLY A 6 -1.30 -6.16 1.42
C GLY A 6 -2.26 -5.53 2.39
N ILE A 7 -3.02 -6.39 3.05
CA ILE A 7 -3.97 -6.03 4.08
C ILE A 7 -3.43 -6.59 5.38
N ASP A 8 -3.28 -5.73 6.38
CA ASP A 8 -3.04 -6.16 7.75
C ASP A 8 -4.40 -6.44 8.41
N THR A 9 -4.65 -7.71 8.68
CA THR A 9 -5.86 -8.24 9.31
C THR A 9 -5.68 -8.51 10.80
N SER A 10 -4.67 -7.91 11.44
CA SER A 10 -4.45 -8.05 12.90
C SER A 10 -5.49 -7.31 13.75
N MET A 11 -6.40 -6.55 13.13
CA MET A 11 -7.53 -5.84 13.75
C MET A 11 -8.75 -6.76 13.94
N GLU A 12 -9.62 -6.48 14.91
CA GLU A 12 -10.73 -7.38 15.27
C GLU A 12 -11.73 -7.55 14.11
N GLY A 13 -12.13 -8.80 13.86
CA GLY A 13 -13.15 -9.15 12.84
C GLY A 13 -12.61 -9.38 11.42
N ALA A 14 -11.33 -9.10 11.14
CA ALA A 14 -10.73 -9.33 9.84
C ALA A 14 -10.44 -10.82 9.59
N THR A 15 -11.08 -11.40 8.58
CA THR A 15 -11.09 -12.87 8.38
C THR A 15 -10.29 -13.34 7.16
N GLU A 16 -10.10 -12.52 6.13
CA GLU A 16 -9.30 -12.88 4.94
C GLU A 16 -8.68 -11.64 4.29
N GLY A 17 -7.37 -11.68 3.99
CA GLY A 17 -6.65 -10.63 3.28
C GLY A 17 -6.07 -11.16 1.97
N ARG A 18 -6.52 -10.61 0.82
CA ARG A 18 -5.90 -10.89 -0.48
C ARG A 18 -4.78 -9.89 -0.74
N PHE A 19 -3.56 -10.40 -0.98
CA PHE A 19 -2.41 -9.59 -1.36
C PHE A 19 -2.39 -9.40 -2.89
N ASP A 20 -2.17 -8.15 -3.34
CA ASP A 20 -1.94 -7.82 -4.75
C ASP A 20 -0.46 -7.47 -4.95
N LYS A 21 0.30 -8.46 -5.42
CA LYS A 21 1.72 -8.30 -5.73
C LYS A 21 1.88 -7.89 -7.19
N ARG A 22 2.43 -6.69 -7.45
CA ARG A 22 2.69 -6.21 -8.81
C ARG A 22 4.15 -5.83 -9.02
N LYS A 23 4.83 -6.53 -9.92
CA LYS A 23 6.14 -6.06 -10.38
C LYS A 23 5.93 -4.87 -11.33
N LEU A 24 6.09 -3.66 -10.80
CA LEU A 24 6.00 -2.40 -11.54
C LEU A 24 7.34 -1.69 -11.49
N GLU A 25 7.90 -1.38 -12.65
CA GLU A 25 9.04 -0.48 -12.76
C GLU A 25 8.50 0.96 -12.82
N ILE A 26 8.83 1.74 -11.80
CA ILE A 26 8.52 3.16 -11.70
C ILE A 26 9.86 3.87 -11.67
N ALA A 27 10.16 4.66 -12.70
CA ALA A 27 11.39 5.43 -12.76
C ALA A 27 11.32 6.66 -11.85
N SER A 28 12.47 7.20 -11.46
CA SER A 28 12.51 8.48 -10.73
C SER A 28 11.84 9.60 -11.54
N GLY A 29 10.94 10.34 -10.90
CA GLY A 29 10.12 11.38 -11.53
C GLY A 29 8.87 10.88 -12.26
N GLU A 30 8.62 9.59 -12.27
CA GLU A 30 7.42 8.99 -12.87
C GLU A 30 6.26 8.92 -11.88
N GLU A 31 5.05 9.21 -12.33
CA GLU A 31 3.82 9.02 -11.57
C GLU A 31 3.04 7.82 -12.11
N ARG A 32 2.51 6.98 -11.20
CA ARG A 32 1.69 5.83 -11.55
C ARG A 32 0.50 5.70 -10.62
N THR A 33 -0.69 5.55 -11.20
CA THR A 33 -1.89 5.14 -10.45
C THR A 33 -2.00 3.62 -10.43
N ILE A 34 -2.12 3.05 -9.24
CA ILE A 34 -2.30 1.60 -9.04
C ILE A 34 -3.65 1.38 -8.36
N LYS A 35 -4.45 0.48 -8.92
CA LYS A 35 -5.72 0.02 -8.33
C LYS A 35 -5.53 -1.43 -7.89
N PRO A 36 -5.16 -1.69 -6.63
CA PRO A 36 -4.95 -3.04 -6.14
C PRO A 36 -6.30 -3.76 -5.97
N ASP A 37 -6.36 -5.05 -6.34
CA ASP A 37 -7.55 -5.90 -6.15
C ASP A 37 -7.53 -6.52 -4.74
N LEU A 38 -7.89 -5.71 -3.75
CA LEU A 38 -7.93 -6.07 -2.33
C LEU A 38 -9.35 -6.48 -1.91
N LYS A 39 -9.45 -7.45 -1.01
CA LYS A 39 -10.71 -7.87 -0.38
C LYS A 39 -10.47 -8.14 1.09
N VAL A 40 -11.33 -7.58 1.94
CA VAL A 40 -11.37 -7.79 3.39
C VAL A 40 -12.80 -7.62 3.87
N THR A 41 -13.11 -8.18 5.03
CA THR A 41 -14.34 -7.94 5.80
C THR A 41 -13.92 -7.63 7.22
N GLY A 42 -14.41 -6.52 7.79
CA GLY A 42 -14.00 -6.05 9.13
C GLY A 42 -12.96 -4.92 9.07
N GLU A 43 -12.58 -4.42 10.24
CA GLU A 43 -11.56 -3.37 10.37
C GLU A 43 -10.21 -3.90 9.87
N SER A 44 -9.49 -3.07 9.12
CA SER A 44 -8.18 -3.46 8.60
C SER A 44 -7.32 -2.24 8.29
N SER A 45 -6.05 -2.49 7.99
CA SER A 45 -5.19 -1.49 7.36
C SER A 45 -4.59 -2.03 6.07
N VAL A 46 -4.22 -1.14 5.14
CA VAL A 46 -3.55 -1.48 3.89
C VAL A 46 -2.11 -0.98 3.96
N TYR A 47 -1.17 -1.85 3.63
CA TYR A 47 0.23 -1.49 3.51
C TYR A 47 0.72 -1.64 2.07
N MET A 48 1.71 -0.82 1.73
CA MET A 48 2.48 -0.91 0.50
C MET A 48 3.92 -1.26 0.85
N GLN A 49 4.42 -2.35 0.29
CA GLN A 49 5.82 -2.71 0.33
C GLN A 49 6.46 -2.47 -1.03
N PHE A 50 7.62 -1.83 -1.05
CA PHE A 50 8.37 -1.66 -2.29
C PHE A 50 9.87 -1.89 -2.11
N THR A 51 10.57 -2.08 -3.23
CA THR A 51 12.03 -2.15 -3.27
C THR A 51 12.56 -0.99 -4.08
N ASP A 52 13.34 -0.12 -3.44
CA ASP A 52 13.92 1.07 -4.06
C ASP A 52 15.09 0.72 -5.01
N GLU A 53 15.67 1.73 -5.65
CA GLU A 53 16.81 1.55 -6.57
C GLU A 53 18.09 1.06 -5.88
N GLN A 54 18.20 1.22 -4.56
CA GLN A 54 19.32 0.72 -3.76
C GLN A 54 19.10 -0.73 -3.29
N GLY A 55 17.97 -1.34 -3.65
CA GLY A 55 17.61 -2.69 -3.24
C GLY A 55 17.05 -2.79 -1.82
N ARG A 56 16.76 -1.65 -1.16
CA ARG A 56 16.17 -1.62 0.18
C ARG A 56 14.68 -1.91 0.08
N ARG A 57 14.20 -2.83 0.92
CA ARG A 57 12.77 -3.08 1.11
C ARG A 57 12.20 -2.12 2.13
N VAL A 58 11.14 -1.42 1.76
CA VAL A 58 10.44 -0.44 2.59
C VAL A 58 8.97 -0.85 2.65
N THR A 59 8.37 -0.78 3.84
CA THR A 59 6.96 -1.06 4.07
C THR A 59 6.33 0.16 4.71
N GLU A 60 5.28 0.68 4.10
CA GLU A 60 4.55 1.86 4.57
C GLU A 60 3.07 1.53 4.68
N SER A 61 2.43 2.01 5.75
CA SER A 61 0.97 2.04 5.82
C SER A 61 0.46 3.05 4.80
N VAL A 62 -0.43 2.62 3.91
CA VAL A 62 -1.09 3.49 2.93
C VAL A 62 -2.55 3.72 3.26
N CYS A 63 -3.11 2.97 4.21
CA CYS A 63 -4.47 3.15 4.69
C CYS A 63 -4.54 2.58 6.10
N SER A 64 -4.24 3.39 7.10
CA SER A 64 -3.90 2.96 8.46
C SER A 64 -5.09 2.42 9.25
N TYR A 65 -6.30 2.79 8.86
CA TYR A 65 -7.54 2.24 9.41
C TYR A 65 -8.64 2.39 8.38
N THR A 66 -9.34 1.30 8.07
CA THR A 66 -10.46 1.32 7.14
C THR A 66 -11.43 0.18 7.45
N GLU A 67 -12.72 0.51 7.53
CA GLU A 67 -13.80 -0.48 7.69
C GLU A 67 -14.22 -1.06 6.32
N SER A 68 -13.96 -0.31 5.25
CA SER A 68 -14.18 -0.70 3.87
C SER A 68 -12.94 -0.40 3.03
N LEU A 69 -12.62 -1.19 2.00
CA LEU A 69 -11.47 -0.92 1.13
C LEU A 69 -11.83 0.13 0.08
N SER A 70 -12.10 1.35 0.53
CA SER A 70 -12.52 2.46 -0.30
C SER A 70 -11.65 3.70 -0.08
N GLY A 71 -11.60 4.58 -1.08
CA GLY A 71 -10.74 5.76 -1.07
C GLY A 71 -9.45 5.58 -1.89
N TYR A 72 -8.47 6.42 -1.59
CA TYR A 72 -7.17 6.41 -2.25
C TYR A 72 -6.11 7.03 -1.34
N SER A 73 -4.85 6.75 -1.64
CA SER A 73 -3.72 7.38 -0.96
C SER A 73 -2.66 7.79 -1.95
N THR A 74 -2.05 8.95 -1.70
CA THR A 74 -0.95 9.46 -2.51
C THR A 74 0.35 9.15 -1.80
N VAL A 75 1.23 8.40 -2.45
CA VAL A 75 2.54 8.05 -1.89
C VAL A 75 3.65 8.72 -2.68
N ILE A 76 4.45 9.54 -2.00
CA ILE A 76 5.61 10.22 -2.57
C ILE A 76 6.87 9.61 -1.98
N ILE A 77 7.63 8.89 -2.81
CA ILE A 77 8.88 8.26 -2.42
C ILE A 77 10.03 9.21 -2.76
N LYS A 78 10.78 9.61 -1.74
CA LYS A 78 12.02 10.39 -1.86
C LYS A 78 13.20 9.50 -1.45
N ASN A 79 14.43 9.96 -1.70
CA ASN A 79 15.64 9.19 -1.41
C ASN A 79 15.72 8.72 0.06
N ASP A 80 15.28 9.56 0.99
CA ASP A 80 15.49 9.37 2.43
C ASP A 80 14.17 9.26 3.23
N THR A 81 13.02 9.47 2.59
CA THR A 81 11.73 9.49 3.28
C THR A 81 10.59 9.11 2.34
N VAL A 82 9.54 8.52 2.89
CA VAL A 82 8.28 8.29 2.21
C VAL A 82 7.22 9.18 2.85
N GLN A 83 6.43 9.85 2.03
CA GLN A 83 5.27 10.62 2.48
C GLN A 83 4.01 9.92 1.99
N VAL A 84 3.06 9.73 2.89
CA VAL A 84 1.76 9.12 2.59
C VAL A 84 0.68 10.13 2.98
N ASP A 85 -0.19 10.44 2.03
CA ASP A 85 -1.39 11.23 2.25
C ASP A 85 -2.62 10.34 2.04
N GLU A 86 -3.31 10.02 3.13
CA GLU A 86 -4.35 8.99 3.19
C GLU A 86 -5.74 9.62 3.07
N ASN A 87 -6.51 9.17 2.08
CA ASN A 87 -7.90 9.59 1.85
C ASN A 87 -8.80 8.36 1.78
N CYS A 88 -8.76 7.56 2.84
CA CYS A 88 -9.52 6.32 3.01
C CYS A 88 -10.83 6.52 3.76
N SER A 89 -11.78 5.59 3.58
CA SER A 89 -13.05 5.52 4.33
C SER A 89 -13.51 4.09 4.62
#